data_AF-K3WZA6-F1
#
_entry.id   AF-K3WZA6-F1
#
_cell.length_a   1.000
_cell.length_b   1.000
_cell.length_c   1.000
_cell.angle_alpha   90.00
_cell.angle_beta   90.00
_cell.angle_gamma   90.00
#
_symmetry.space_group_name_H-M   'P 1'
#
loop_
_entity.id
_entity.type
_entity.pdbx_description
1 polymer ?
#
loop_
_entity_poly.entity_id
_entity_poly.type
_entity_poly.pdbx_seq_one_letter_code
_entity_poly.pdbx_strand_id
1 'polypeptide(L)'
;MDGSVNRGEYHENAILLNPEEFLLLWDALPDGGSFICCVSKIPPVQDLSRHLHFNHFIIASDGPNAANHLRTVHFYASVQDSTPVKSNSTGRRFSHAQLQFFLGEFIFDSLSLKLFAKFRCPQQDAIVPFVKKLQLKEIVGSYAPCE
;
A
#
# COMPACT_ATOMS: atom_id res chain seq x y z
N MET A 1 -30.44 22.76 28.26
CA MET A 1 -29.12 22.35 28.77
C MET A 1 -28.98 20.88 28.42
N ASP A 2 -28.79 20.57 27.15
CA ASP A 2 -27.55 20.66 26.35
C ASP A 2 -26.72 19.37 26.50
N GLY A 3 -26.24 18.83 25.37
CA GLY A 3 -25.27 17.75 25.35
C GLY A 3 -25.59 16.50 24.52
N SER A 4 -26.21 16.61 23.34
CA SER A 4 -26.12 15.54 22.33
C SER A 4 -24.67 15.40 21.86
N VAL A 5 -23.96 14.36 22.32
CA VAL A 5 -22.63 14.01 21.79
C VAL A 5 -22.83 13.18 20.52
N ASN A 6 -22.91 13.86 19.38
CA ASN A 6 -22.63 13.24 18.08
C ASN A 6 -21.13 12.93 18.01
N ARG A 7 -20.73 11.70 18.37
CA ARG A 7 -19.41 11.18 17.97
C ARG A 7 -19.51 10.73 16.52
N GLY A 8 -18.92 11.54 15.64
CA GLY A 8 -18.75 11.20 14.24
C GLY A 8 -17.90 9.95 14.07
N GLU A 9 -18.53 8.87 13.62
CA GLU A 9 -17.85 7.74 13.01
C GLU A 9 -17.88 7.94 11.50
N TYR A 10 -16.94 8.74 10.99
CA TYR A 10 -16.59 8.68 9.57
C TYR A 10 -15.77 7.41 9.35
N HIS A 11 -16.43 6.25 9.38
CA HIS A 11 -15.92 5.07 8.68
C HIS A 11 -16.17 5.30 7.19
N GLU A 12 -15.35 6.15 6.57
CA GLU A 12 -15.26 6.23 5.12
C GLU A 12 -14.90 4.83 4.60
N ASN A 13 -15.66 4.37 3.60
CA ASN A 13 -15.60 3.03 3.03
C ASN A 13 -14.20 2.67 2.51
N ALA A 14 -13.31 2.23 3.40
CA ALA A 14 -12.00 1.71 3.03
C ALA A 14 -12.22 0.40 2.29
N ILE A 15 -11.81 0.37 1.01
CA ILE A 15 -11.84 -0.86 0.22
C ILE A 15 -10.77 -1.78 0.80
N LEU A 16 -11.20 -2.90 1.37
CA LEU A 16 -10.32 -3.93 1.89
C LEU A 16 -10.18 -5.03 0.83
N LEU A 17 -9.06 -5.01 0.11
CA LEU A 17 -8.67 -6.09 -0.80
C LEU A 17 -8.18 -7.30 -0.01
N ASN A 18 -8.71 -8.48 -0.31
CA ASN A 18 -8.11 -9.74 0.11
C ASN A 18 -6.87 -10.06 -0.78
N PRO A 19 -6.03 -11.06 -0.41
CA PRO A 19 -4.85 -11.42 -1.19
C PRO A 19 -5.12 -11.77 -2.66
N GLU A 20 -6.21 -12.46 -2.96
CA GLU A 20 -6.56 -12.87 -4.33
C GLU A 20 -7.00 -11.67 -5.17
N GLU A 21 -7.83 -10.80 -4.61
CA GLU A 21 -8.25 -9.54 -5.23
C GLU A 21 -7.07 -8.62 -5.51
N PHE A 22 -6.10 -8.56 -4.58
CA PHE A 22 -4.86 -7.82 -4.78
C PHE A 22 -4.09 -8.35 -5.98
N LEU A 23 -3.91 -9.67 -6.11
CA LEU A 23 -3.16 -10.27 -7.23
C LEU A 23 -3.85 -10.05 -8.57
N LEU A 24 -5.19 -10.15 -8.61
CA LEU A 24 -5.96 -9.84 -9.82
C LEU A 24 -5.76 -8.38 -10.28
N LEU A 25 -5.78 -7.44 -9.33
CA LEU A 25 -5.49 -6.03 -9.63
C LEU A 25 -4.02 -5.80 -10.01
N TRP A 26 -3.10 -6.48 -9.34
CA TRP A 26 -1.67 -6.42 -9.63
C TRP A 26 -1.40 -6.79 -11.09
N ASP A 27 -1.96 -7.90 -11.56
CA ASP A 27 -1.74 -8.37 -12.93
C ASP A 27 -2.41 -7.48 -13.98
N ALA A 28 -3.50 -6.81 -13.63
CA ALA A 28 -4.23 -5.89 -14.51
C ALA A 28 -3.58 -4.51 -14.66
N LEU A 29 -2.76 -4.08 -13.70
CA LEU A 29 -2.15 -2.74 -13.71
C LEU A 29 -0.79 -2.71 -14.43
N PRO A 30 -0.46 -1.59 -15.10
CA PRO A 30 0.85 -1.44 -15.74
C PRO A 30 1.96 -1.36 -14.70
N ASP A 31 3.18 -1.71 -15.13
CA ASP A 31 4.37 -1.56 -14.29
C ASP A 31 4.61 -0.09 -14.00
N GLY A 32 4.72 0.24 -12.71
CA GLY A 32 4.99 1.59 -12.24
C GLY A 32 6.47 1.83 -11.93
N GLY A 33 7.27 0.76 -11.87
CA GLY A 33 8.68 0.81 -11.55
C GLY A 33 9.05 -0.09 -10.38
N SER A 34 10.35 -0.32 -10.25
CA SER A 34 10.94 -1.12 -9.18
C SER A 34 12.30 -0.57 -8.77
N PHE A 35 12.73 -0.93 -7.57
CA PHE A 35 14.11 -0.74 -7.14
C PHE A 35 14.56 -1.89 -6.26
N ILE A 36 15.87 -2.06 -6.17
CA ILE A 36 16.51 -3.04 -5.31
C ILE A 36 17.54 -2.29 -4.47
N CYS A 37 17.53 -2.53 -3.16
CA CYS A 37 18.46 -1.90 -2.24
C CYS A 37 18.91 -2.85 -1.13
N CYS A 38 20.13 -2.64 -0.66
CA CYS A 38 20.61 -3.22 0.59
C CYS A 38 20.08 -2.38 1.74
N VAL A 39 19.50 -3.02 2.76
CA VAL A 39 18.91 -2.37 3.94
C VAL A 39 19.69 -2.72 5.20
N SER A 40 19.60 -1.86 6.22
CA SER A 40 20.29 -2.10 7.49
C SER A 40 19.63 -3.19 8.33
N LYS A 41 18.33 -3.41 8.15
CA LYS A 41 17.55 -4.42 8.88
C LYS A 41 16.31 -4.84 8.10
N ILE A 42 15.85 -6.06 8.35
CA ILE A 42 14.51 -6.51 7.95
C ILE A 42 13.54 -6.20 9.10
N PRO A 43 12.51 -5.37 8.90
CA PRO A 43 11.59 -5.01 9.96
C PRO A 43 10.72 -6.20 10.37
N PRO A 44 10.41 -6.38 11.67
CA PRO A 44 9.40 -7.35 12.10
C PRO A 44 8.01 -7.06 11.48
N VAL A 45 7.14 -8.08 11.43
CA VAL A 45 5.77 -7.97 10.87
C VAL A 45 4.98 -6.82 11.50
N GLN A 46 4.99 -6.74 12.82
CA GLN A 46 4.23 -5.74 13.56
C GLN A 46 4.70 -4.31 13.29
N ASP A 47 6.01 -4.11 13.15
CA ASP A 47 6.59 -2.78 12.91
C ASP A 47 6.31 -2.31 11.48
N LEU A 48 6.45 -3.20 10.49
CA LEU A 48 6.11 -2.88 9.11
C LEU A 48 4.62 -2.58 8.96
N SER A 49 3.75 -3.39 9.58
CA SER A 49 2.31 -3.17 9.55
C SER A 49 1.92 -1.83 10.16
N ARG A 50 2.45 -1.51 11.35
CA ARG A 50 2.23 -0.22 12.00
C ARG A 50 2.69 0.94 11.12
N HIS A 51 3.88 0.82 10.52
CA HIS A 51 4.46 1.85 9.65
C HIS A 51 3.63 2.09 8.39
N LEU A 52 3.23 1.01 7.71
CA LEU A 52 2.41 1.10 6.51
C LEU A 52 1.03 1.71 6.82
N HIS A 53 0.38 1.27 7.90
CA HIS A 53 -0.90 1.86 8.34
C HIS A 53 -0.78 3.34 8.70
N PHE A 54 0.29 3.73 9.42
CA PHE A 54 0.54 5.13 9.76
C PHE A 54 0.68 6.01 8.50
N ASN A 55 1.25 5.46 7.43
CA ASN A 55 1.39 6.13 6.15
C ASN A 55 0.18 5.90 5.21
N HIS A 56 -0.95 5.43 5.74
CA HIS A 56 -2.19 5.13 5.04
C HIS A 56 -2.04 4.15 3.86
N PHE A 57 -1.20 3.14 4.05
CA PHE A 57 -1.20 1.93 3.24
C PHE A 57 -1.92 0.81 4.00
N ILE A 58 -2.54 -0.10 3.25
CA ILE A 58 -3.22 -1.27 3.78
C ILE A 58 -2.47 -2.50 3.28
N ILE A 59 -2.22 -3.45 4.18
CA ILE A 59 -1.58 -4.72 3.84
C ILE A 59 -2.66 -5.69 3.34
N ALA A 60 -2.48 -6.22 2.14
CA ALA A 60 -3.28 -7.32 1.60
C ALA A 60 -2.73 -8.67 2.07
N SER A 61 -1.40 -8.84 2.07
CA SER A 61 -0.74 -10.07 2.53
C SER A 61 0.66 -9.78 3.09
N ASP A 62 1.08 -10.60 4.05
CA ASP A 62 2.42 -10.56 4.62
C ASP A 62 2.80 -11.98 5.07
N GLY A 63 3.77 -12.59 4.39
CA GLY A 63 4.12 -13.97 4.66
C GLY A 63 5.47 -14.42 4.12
N PRO A 64 5.97 -15.56 4.59
CA PRO A 64 7.14 -16.19 4.01
C PRO A 64 6.85 -16.63 2.57
N ASN A 65 7.82 -16.46 1.68
CA ASN A 65 7.76 -17.03 0.34
C ASN A 65 8.18 -18.52 0.38
N ALA A 66 7.79 -19.30 -0.63
CA ALA A 66 8.14 -20.71 -0.76
C ALA A 66 9.66 -20.96 -0.80
N ALA A 67 10.44 -19.96 -1.24
CA ALA A 67 11.87 -19.94 -1.04
C ALA A 67 12.19 -19.55 0.41
N ASN A 68 12.77 -20.48 1.18
CA ASN A 68 13.26 -20.22 2.53
C ASN A 68 14.06 -18.91 2.56
N HIS A 69 13.83 -18.09 3.61
CA HIS A 69 14.48 -16.79 3.88
C HIS A 69 13.93 -15.55 3.18
N LEU A 70 12.97 -15.72 2.25
CA LEU A 70 12.26 -14.59 1.65
C LEU A 70 10.93 -14.32 2.37
N ARG A 71 10.60 -13.05 2.56
CA ARG A 71 9.28 -12.59 3.03
C ARG A 71 8.69 -11.64 2.02
N THR A 72 7.48 -11.93 1.55
CA THR A 72 6.75 -11.10 0.61
C THR A 72 5.63 -10.35 1.33
N VAL A 73 5.50 -9.06 1.03
CA VAL A 73 4.47 -8.19 1.59
C VAL A 73 3.77 -7.48 0.43
N HIS A 74 2.46 -7.69 0.33
CA HIS A 74 1.60 -7.02 -0.63
C HIS A 74 0.79 -5.94 0.09
N PHE A 75 0.84 -4.72 -0.42
CA PHE A 75 0.18 -3.58 0.20
C PHE A 75 -0.32 -2.60 -0.86
N TYR A 76 -1.31 -1.78 -0.50
CA TYR A 76 -1.92 -0.84 -1.43
C TYR A 76 -2.37 0.43 -0.72
N ALA A 77 -2.65 1.47 -1.51
CA ALA A 77 -3.36 2.65 -1.08
C ALA A 77 -4.44 3.01 -2.12
N SER A 78 -5.61 3.40 -1.66
CA SER A 78 -6.64 3.98 -2.53
C SER A 78 -6.33 5.45 -2.77
N VAL A 79 -6.24 5.85 -4.03
CA VAL A 79 -6.28 7.25 -4.44
C VAL A 79 -7.75 7.66 -4.36
N GLN A 80 -8.16 8.30 -3.28
CA GLN A 80 -9.42 9.03 -3.31
C GLN A 80 -9.19 10.28 -4.15
N ASP A 81 -9.72 10.31 -5.37
CA ASP A 81 -9.85 11.56 -6.10
C ASP A 81 -10.75 12.47 -5.27
N SER A 82 -10.18 13.56 -4.75
CA SER A 82 -10.90 14.62 -4.06
C SER A 82 -11.69 15.46 -5.07
N THR A 83 -12.51 14.82 -5.90
CA THR A 83 -13.58 15.51 -6.62
C THR A 83 -14.89 15.13 -5.94
N PRO A 84 -15.60 16.07 -5.31
CA PRO A 84 -16.91 15.78 -4.75
C PRO A 84 -17.85 15.58 -5.94
N VAL A 85 -18.03 14.33 -6.39
CA VAL A 85 -19.15 13.99 -7.24
C VAL A 85 -20.39 14.23 -6.39
N LYS A 86 -21.09 15.34 -6.64
CA LYS A 86 -22.37 15.65 -6.02
C LYS A 86 -23.31 14.48 -6.28
N SER A 87 -23.45 13.60 -5.31
CA SER A 87 -24.32 12.43 -5.37
C SER A 87 -25.75 12.88 -5.19
N ASN A 88 -26.43 13.19 -6.29
CA ASN A 88 -27.89 13.25 -6.35
C ASN A 88 -28.39 11.97 -7.02
N SER A 89 -28.54 10.89 -6.27
CA SER A 89 -29.68 9.94 -6.36
C SER A 89 -29.35 8.59 -5.72
N THR A 90 -30.38 8.08 -5.04
CA THR A 90 -30.51 6.77 -4.41
C THR A 90 -30.15 5.61 -5.35
N GLY A 91 -29.13 4.85 -4.97
CA GLY A 91 -28.85 3.55 -5.55
C GLY A 91 -27.39 3.19 -5.37
N ARG A 92 -27.11 2.03 -4.74
CA ARG A 92 -25.78 1.41 -4.70
C ARG A 92 -25.34 1.13 -6.14
N ARG A 93 -24.77 2.13 -6.80
CA ARG A 93 -24.00 1.97 -8.02
C ARG A 93 -22.59 2.34 -7.62
N PHE A 94 -21.65 1.45 -7.90
CA PHE A 94 -20.26 1.79 -8.10
C PHE A 94 -20.24 3.00 -9.04
N SER A 95 -20.30 4.21 -8.50
CA SER A 95 -20.05 5.39 -9.29
C SER A 95 -18.63 5.17 -9.78
N HIS A 96 -18.48 5.21 -11.10
CA HIS A 96 -17.25 5.07 -11.87
C HIS A 96 -16.24 6.20 -11.55
N ALA A 97 -16.18 6.68 -10.30
CA ALA A 97 -14.96 7.20 -9.72
C ALA A 97 -13.96 6.08 -9.92
N GLN A 98 -13.07 6.26 -10.90
CA GLN A 98 -11.96 5.37 -11.14
C GLN A 98 -11.18 5.34 -9.83
N LEU A 99 -11.46 4.35 -8.99
CA LEU A 99 -10.69 4.09 -7.80
C LEU A 99 -9.29 3.75 -8.31
N GLN A 100 -8.41 4.74 -8.32
CA GLN A 100 -7.05 4.50 -8.72
C GLN A 100 -6.36 3.88 -7.51
N PHE A 101 -5.77 2.70 -7.71
CA PHE A 101 -5.02 2.04 -6.67
C PHE A 101 -3.54 2.23 -6.93
N PHE A 102 -2.80 2.55 -5.87
CA PHE A 102 -1.37 2.29 -5.82
C PHE A 102 -1.17 0.91 -5.18
N LEU A 103 -0.48 0.01 -5.87
CA LEU A 103 -0.11 -1.31 -5.34
C LEU A 103 1.41 -1.38 -5.19
N GLY A 104 1.84 -2.02 -4.11
CA GLY A 104 3.24 -2.26 -3.81
C GLY A 104 3.48 -3.71 -3.39
N GLU A 105 4.66 -4.19 -3.75
CA GLU A 105 5.22 -5.45 -3.31
C GLU A 105 6.59 -5.19 -2.71
N PHE A 106 6.81 -5.67 -1.50
CA PHE A 106 8.14 -5.78 -0.91
C PHE A 106 8.53 -7.25 -0.80
N ILE A 107 9.72 -7.57 -1.28
CA ILE A 107 10.36 -8.87 -1.06
C ILE A 107 11.62 -8.60 -0.24
N PHE A 108 11.61 -9.07 1.00
CA PHE A 108 12.73 -9.00 1.91
C PHE A 108 13.51 -10.31 1.86
N ASP A 109 14.81 -10.22 1.57
CA ASP A 109 15.76 -11.33 1.71
C ASP A 109 16.56 -11.16 3.00
N SER A 110 16.29 -12.05 3.95
CA SER A 110 16.94 -12.02 5.27
C SER A 110 18.39 -12.50 5.26
N LEU A 111 18.84 -13.23 4.25
CA LEU A 111 20.24 -13.67 4.14
C LEU A 111 21.13 -12.55 3.61
N SER A 112 20.66 -11.86 2.57
CA SER A 112 21.45 -10.81 1.91
C SER A 112 21.13 -9.39 2.39
N LEU A 113 20.16 -9.24 3.29
CA LEU A 113 19.61 -7.95 3.72
C LEU A 113 19.20 -7.08 2.52
N LYS A 114 18.63 -7.70 1.50
CA LYS A 114 18.13 -7.00 0.31
C LYS A 114 16.63 -6.81 0.40
N LEU A 115 16.18 -5.66 -0.07
CA LEU A 115 14.79 -5.35 -0.34
C LEU A 115 14.62 -5.13 -1.83
N PHE A 116 13.71 -5.91 -2.42
CA PHE A 116 13.19 -5.70 -3.75
C PHE A 116 11.81 -5.05 -3.60
N ALA A 117 11.63 -3.87 -4.18
CA ALA A 117 10.36 -3.16 -4.15
C ALA A 117 9.84 -3.00 -5.57
N LYS A 118 8.59 -3.40 -5.80
CA LYS A 118 7.90 -3.22 -7.07
C LYS A 118 6.58 -2.50 -6.84
N PHE A 119 6.19 -1.66 -7.79
CA PHE A 119 4.99 -0.84 -7.68
C PHE A 119 4.19 -0.88 -8.97
N ARG A 120 2.87 -0.80 -8.84
CA ARG A 120 1.94 -0.71 -9.98
C ARG A 120 0.86 0.31 -9.68
N CYS A 121 0.49 1.07 -10.70
CA CYS A 121 -0.49 2.16 -10.60
C CYS A 121 -1.06 2.45 -12.00
N PRO A 122 -2.36 2.79 -12.14
CA PRO A 122 -2.93 3.21 -13.43
C PRO A 122 -2.22 4.42 -14.05
N GLN A 123 -1.75 5.35 -13.21
CA GLN A 123 -1.05 6.57 -13.63
C GLN A 123 0.40 6.52 -13.12
N GLN A 124 1.38 6.33 -14.02
CA GLN A 124 2.79 6.24 -13.65
C GLN A 124 3.29 7.50 -12.92
N ASP A 125 2.85 8.69 -13.33
CA ASP A 125 3.28 9.95 -12.70
C ASP A 125 2.84 10.07 -11.23
N ALA A 126 1.76 9.37 -10.85
CA ALA A 126 1.26 9.36 -9.47
C ALA A 126 2.13 8.52 -8.53
N ILE A 127 3.07 7.72 -9.04
CA ILE A 127 3.84 6.77 -8.23
C ILE A 127 4.82 7.45 -7.27
N VAL A 128 5.46 8.54 -7.72
CA VAL A 128 6.53 9.22 -6.97
C VAL A 128 6.02 9.75 -5.62
N PRO A 129 4.85 10.43 -5.53
CA PRO A 129 4.23 10.77 -4.26
C PRO A 129 4.04 9.59 -3.30
N PHE A 130 3.56 8.44 -3.79
CA PHE A 130 3.35 7.25 -2.94
C PHE A 130 4.68 6.67 -2.45
N VAL A 131 5.68 6.57 -3.33
CA VAL A 131 7.01 6.07 -2.95
C VAL A 131 7.65 6.98 -1.89
N LYS A 132 7.51 8.30 -2.00
CA LYS A 132 7.96 9.24 -0.97
C LYS A 132 7.21 9.06 0.35
N LYS A 133 5.90 8.81 0.29
CA LYS A 133 5.05 8.57 1.46
C LYS A 133 5.40 7.29 2.22
N LEU A 134 6.04 6.31 1.57
CA LEU A 134 6.49 5.09 2.25
C LEU A 134 7.52 5.35 3.35
N GLN A 135 8.24 6.48 3.30
CA GLN A 135 9.27 6.85 4.30
C GLN A 135 10.19 5.67 4.65
N LEU A 136 10.67 4.96 3.62
CA LEU A 136 11.32 3.66 3.76
C LEU A 136 12.48 3.66 4.77
N LYS A 137 13.24 4.76 4.83
CA LYS A 137 14.36 4.95 5.75
C LYS A 137 13.97 4.76 7.23
N GLU A 138 12.74 5.13 7.59
CA GLU A 138 12.26 5.05 8.97
C GLU A 138 12.04 3.61 9.42
N ILE A 139 11.68 2.72 8.49
CA ILE A 139 11.36 1.33 8.81
C ILE A 139 12.52 0.36 8.55
N VAL A 140 13.33 0.58 7.51
CA VAL A 140 14.47 -0.29 7.17
C VAL A 140 15.84 0.26 7.58
N GLY A 141 15.88 1.50 8.10
CA GLY A 141 17.13 2.20 8.43
C GLY A 141 17.82 2.76 7.19
N SER A 142 19.15 2.89 7.24
CA SER A 142 19.93 3.28 6.07
C SER A 142 19.80 2.23 4.97
N TYR A 143 19.69 2.68 3.72
CA TYR A 143 19.66 1.82 2.55
C TYR A 143 20.51 2.41 1.42
N ALA A 144 21.05 1.54 0.57
CA ALA A 144 21.87 1.91 -0.57
C ALA A 144 21.50 1.04 -1.78
N PRO A 145 21.74 1.50 -3.02
CA PRO A 145 21.61 0.66 -4.20
C PRO A 145 22.43 -0.64 -4.04
N CYS A 146 21.89 -1.75 -4.50
CA CYS A 146 22.69 -2.97 -4.63
C CYS A 146 23.73 -2.79 -5.73
N GLU A 147 24.97 -3.22 -5.49
CA GLU A 147 25.99 -3.41 -6.53
C GLU A 147 25.61 -4.51 -7.52
#